data_AF-A0A9D6RKM4-F1
#
_entry.id   AF-A0A9D6RKM4-F1
#
_cell.length_a   1.000
_cell.length_b   1.000
_cell.length_c   1.000
_cell.angle_alpha   90.00
_cell.angle_beta   90.00
_cell.angle_gamma   90.00
#
_symmetry.space_group_name_H-M   'P 1'
#
loop_
_entity.id
_entity.type
_entity.pdbx_description
1 polymer ?
#
loop_
_entity_poly.entity_id
_entity_poly.type
_entity_poly.pdbx_seq_one_letter_code
_entity_poly.pdbx_strand_id
1 'polypeptide(L)'
;MRTKTLLLTAAFSAAGVIASMAAGVSSVNVVGYINASVPPGFSFIANQLVGASSKLSDLIPNPPSGTVLYSWDGGFVADPFDQLGDSTWGNGDLTLTPGGGALIFNPDSKNFTVTFVGEVKQGTLTTTIPKGFSFVSSQVPQDGDIDALSYQGKDGDVVYLWDNGFVAYPYNQLGDDSWGAVTPHLGVGQSALIFSANGGSWTRNFTVQ
;
A
#
# COMPACT_ATOMS: atom_id res chain seq x y z
N MET A 1 -51.19 -50.59 -57.65
CA MET A 1 -51.84 -49.53 -58.46
C MET A 1 -51.15 -48.19 -58.19
N ARG A 2 -50.54 -47.62 -59.22
CA ARG A 2 -50.44 -46.18 -59.57
C ARG A 2 -49.89 -45.13 -58.56
N THR A 3 -48.66 -44.70 -58.86
CA THR A 3 -48.21 -43.31 -59.20
C THR A 3 -48.15 -42.19 -58.13
N LYS A 4 -47.01 -41.46 -58.15
CA LYS A 4 -46.78 -39.97 -58.14
C LYS A 4 -45.78 -39.51 -57.05
N THR A 5 -44.53 -39.21 -57.41
CA THR A 5 -43.96 -37.92 -57.90
C THR A 5 -43.67 -36.88 -56.79
N LEU A 6 -42.36 -36.63 -56.66
CA LEU A 6 -41.54 -35.62 -55.98
C LEU A 6 -42.13 -34.21 -55.74
N LEU A 7 -41.82 -33.60 -54.59
CA LEU A 7 -41.54 -32.17 -54.47
C LEU A 7 -40.47 -31.91 -53.38
N LEU A 8 -39.37 -31.28 -53.80
CA LEU A 8 -38.34 -30.69 -52.95
C LEU A 8 -38.93 -29.50 -52.19
N THR A 9 -38.67 -29.40 -50.89
CA THR A 9 -38.70 -28.12 -50.19
C THR A 9 -37.51 -28.09 -49.23
N ALA A 10 -36.53 -27.26 -49.58
CA ALA A 10 -35.38 -26.98 -48.74
C ALA A 10 -35.84 -26.15 -47.52
N ALA A 11 -35.47 -26.60 -46.33
CA ALA A 11 -35.43 -25.76 -45.14
C ALA A 11 -34.00 -25.83 -44.58
N PHE A 12 -33.23 -24.81 -44.92
CA PHE A 12 -31.95 -24.49 -44.30
C PHE A 12 -32.21 -23.81 -42.94
N SER A 13 -31.23 -23.90 -42.04
CA SER A 13 -31.12 -23.28 -40.70
C SER A 13 -31.91 -23.99 -39.58
N ALA A 14 -31.39 -24.20 -38.37
CA ALA A 14 -30.24 -23.58 -37.73
C ALA A 14 -29.49 -24.63 -36.88
N ALA A 15 -28.17 -24.71 -37.06
CA ALA A 15 -27.29 -25.25 -36.04
C ALA A 15 -27.45 -24.37 -34.79
N GLY A 16 -28.07 -24.91 -33.75
CA GLY A 16 -28.02 -24.33 -32.42
C GLY A 16 -26.57 -24.37 -31.95
N VAL A 17 -25.82 -23.31 -32.22
CA VAL A 17 -24.59 -23.02 -31.49
C VAL A 17 -25.01 -22.83 -30.03
N ILE A 18 -24.79 -23.86 -29.22
CA ILE A 18 -24.66 -23.68 -27.78
C ILE A 18 -23.38 -22.86 -27.63
N ALA A 19 -23.52 -21.53 -27.65
CA ALA A 19 -22.47 -20.66 -27.18
C ALA A 19 -22.25 -21.04 -25.71
N SER A 20 -21.17 -21.77 -25.45
CA SER A 20 -20.67 -21.91 -24.09
C SER A 20 -20.45 -20.50 -23.58
N MET A 21 -21.33 -20.05 -22.68
CA MET A 21 -21.08 -18.87 -21.87
C MET A 21 -19.89 -19.25 -21.00
N ALA A 22 -18.68 -19.06 -21.51
CA ALA A 22 -17.53 -18.85 -20.67
C ALA A 22 -17.81 -17.52 -19.97
N ALA A 23 -18.59 -17.59 -18.88
CA ALA A 23 -18.63 -16.54 -17.88
C ALA A 23 -17.19 -16.46 -17.36
N GLY A 24 -16.38 -15.62 -17.99
CA GLY A 24 -15.07 -15.27 -17.47
C GLY A 24 -15.32 -14.79 -16.05
N VAL A 25 -14.80 -15.51 -15.07
CA VAL A 25 -14.83 -15.07 -13.68
C VAL A 25 -13.92 -13.83 -13.63
N SER A 26 -14.49 -12.65 -13.84
CA SER A 26 -13.80 -11.39 -13.61
C SER A 26 -13.71 -11.22 -12.10
N SER A 27 -12.48 -11.20 -11.56
CA SER A 27 -12.29 -10.83 -10.16
C SER A 27 -12.74 -9.38 -9.96
N VAL A 28 -13.45 -9.13 -8.86
CA VAL A 28 -13.74 -7.77 -8.36
C VAL A 28 -12.49 -7.16 -7.69
N ASN A 29 -11.44 -7.96 -7.49
CA ASN A 29 -10.20 -7.49 -6.87
C ASN A 29 -9.46 -6.56 -7.83
N VAL A 30 -9.00 -5.43 -7.30
CA VAL A 30 -8.12 -4.52 -8.01
C VAL A 30 -6.68 -4.95 -7.75
N VAL A 31 -6.01 -5.38 -8.80
CA VAL A 31 -4.58 -5.75 -8.78
C VAL A 31 -3.80 -4.63 -9.44
N GLY A 32 -2.64 -4.30 -8.88
CA GLY A 32 -1.76 -3.30 -9.45
C GLY A 32 -0.35 -3.39 -8.93
N TYR A 33 0.40 -2.32 -9.17
CA TYR A 33 1.74 -2.14 -8.63
C TYR A 33 1.94 -0.70 -8.16
N ILE A 34 2.85 -0.51 -7.21
CA ILE A 34 3.32 0.79 -6.72
C ILE A 34 4.82 0.86 -6.98
N ASN A 35 5.28 1.94 -7.62
CA ASN A 35 6.69 2.26 -7.73
C ASN A 35 7.04 3.37 -6.73
N ALA A 36 7.57 2.98 -5.57
CA ALA A 36 8.05 3.91 -4.56
C ALA A 36 9.50 4.30 -4.88
N SER A 37 9.73 5.57 -5.20
CA SER A 37 11.09 6.10 -5.38
C SER A 37 11.72 6.38 -4.02
N VAL A 38 12.92 5.85 -3.80
CA VAL A 38 13.72 6.10 -2.60
C VAL A 38 14.91 6.98 -2.97
N PRO A 39 14.82 8.32 -2.82
CA PRO A 39 15.95 9.22 -3.05
C PRO A 39 17.10 8.97 -2.07
N PRO A 40 18.31 9.53 -2.35
CA PRO A 40 19.42 9.51 -1.40
C PRO A 40 19.02 10.01 -0.01
N GLY A 41 19.48 9.33 1.03
CA GLY A 41 19.13 9.65 2.41
C GLY A 41 17.83 8.97 2.85
N PHE A 42 17.12 9.59 3.79
CA PHE A 42 15.94 8.99 4.41
C PHE A 42 14.66 9.27 3.61
N SER A 43 13.77 8.30 3.61
CA SER A 43 12.41 8.41 3.05
C SER A 43 11.45 7.51 3.80
N PHE A 44 10.19 7.92 3.90
CA PHE A 44 9.16 7.04 4.42
C PHE A 44 8.68 6.09 3.34
N ILE A 45 8.45 4.83 3.70
CA ILE A 45 8.01 3.78 2.77
C ILE A 45 6.85 2.96 3.35
N ALA A 46 5.93 2.54 2.50
CA ALA A 46 4.78 1.72 2.85
C ALA A 46 4.41 0.78 1.70
N ASN A 47 4.13 -0.48 2.03
CA ASN A 47 3.45 -1.39 1.11
C ASN A 47 1.93 -1.29 1.32
N GLN A 48 1.21 -0.70 0.36
CA GLN A 48 -0.24 -0.54 0.42
C GLN A 48 -0.98 -1.65 -0.35
N LEU A 49 -0.27 -2.69 -0.80
CA LEU A 49 -0.81 -3.81 -1.56
C LEU A 49 -0.68 -5.12 -0.78
N VAL A 50 -1.58 -6.05 -1.05
CA VAL A 50 -1.49 -7.43 -0.56
C VAL A 50 -0.96 -8.31 -1.68
N GLY A 51 0.31 -8.67 -1.59
CA GLY A 51 0.97 -9.59 -2.51
C GLY A 51 1.01 -11.03 -1.97
N ALA A 52 1.84 -11.86 -2.60
CA ALA A 52 2.08 -13.24 -2.17
C ALA A 52 2.83 -13.33 -0.82
N SER A 53 3.62 -12.32 -0.48
CA SER A 53 4.36 -12.21 0.77
C SER A 53 4.34 -10.76 1.25
N SER A 54 4.45 -10.58 2.57
CA SER A 54 4.65 -9.29 3.21
C SER A 54 6.05 -9.13 3.81
N LYS A 55 6.94 -10.12 3.63
CA LYS A 55 8.28 -10.11 4.21
C LYS A 55 9.18 -9.11 3.49
N LEU A 56 10.05 -8.43 4.23
CA LEU A 56 10.97 -7.43 3.73
C LEU A 56 11.89 -7.99 2.66
N SER A 57 12.41 -9.21 2.87
CA SER A 57 13.24 -9.91 1.90
C SER A 57 12.55 -10.20 0.57
N ASP A 58 11.22 -10.39 0.56
CA ASP A 58 10.46 -10.61 -0.67
C ASP A 58 10.04 -9.28 -1.32
N LEU A 59 9.72 -8.26 -0.50
CA LEU A 59 9.26 -6.96 -0.97
C LEU A 59 10.40 -6.07 -1.50
N ILE A 60 11.58 -6.17 -0.88
CA ILE A 60 12.77 -5.40 -1.23
C ILE A 60 13.97 -6.36 -1.28
N PRO A 61 14.06 -7.24 -2.29
CA PRO A 61 15.04 -8.33 -2.29
C PRO A 61 16.48 -7.90 -2.55
N ASN A 62 16.68 -6.85 -3.35
CA ASN A 62 18.00 -6.44 -3.82
C ASN A 62 18.15 -4.90 -3.81
N PRO A 63 18.00 -4.22 -2.65
CA PRO A 63 18.30 -2.81 -2.56
C PRO A 63 19.82 -2.57 -2.67
N PRO A 64 20.27 -1.32 -2.84
CA PRO A 64 21.69 -0.99 -2.74
C PRO A 64 22.31 -1.46 -1.41
N SER A 65 23.55 -1.94 -1.46
CA SER A 65 24.29 -2.33 -0.26
C SER A 65 24.39 -1.18 0.75
N GLY A 66 24.11 -1.45 2.02
CA GLY A 66 24.08 -0.42 3.07
C GLY A 66 22.74 0.32 3.19
N THR A 67 21.73 -0.08 2.41
CA THR A 67 20.34 0.33 2.67
C THR A 67 19.95 -0.11 4.07
N VAL A 68 19.27 0.76 4.82
CA VAL A 68 18.80 0.43 6.16
C VAL A 68 17.31 0.71 6.26
N LEU A 69 16.53 -0.28 6.68
CA LEU A 69 15.15 -0.08 7.06
C LEU A 69 15.07 0.17 8.57
N TYR A 70 14.28 1.16 8.98
CA TYR A 70 14.03 1.47 10.38
C TYR A 70 12.57 1.25 10.71
N SER A 71 12.32 0.31 11.61
CA SER A 71 11.01 0.07 12.21
C SER A 71 10.92 0.69 13.60
N TRP A 72 9.73 0.68 14.18
CA TRP A 72 9.50 1.16 15.54
C TRP A 72 9.04 0.02 16.46
N ASP A 73 9.84 -0.27 17.49
CA ASP A 73 9.51 -1.22 18.56
C ASP A 73 10.00 -0.67 19.90
N GLY A 74 9.27 0.32 20.43
CA GLY A 74 9.68 1.10 21.62
C GLY A 74 10.85 2.06 21.37
N GLY A 75 11.38 2.07 20.15
CA GLY A 75 12.45 2.92 19.65
C GLY A 75 12.74 2.57 18.18
N PHE A 76 13.64 3.30 17.54
CA PHE A 76 14.10 2.93 16.19
C PHE A 76 14.91 1.64 16.25
N VAL A 77 14.48 0.64 15.47
CA VAL A 77 15.20 -0.61 15.24
C VAL A 77 15.70 -0.59 13.81
N ALA A 78 17.01 -0.69 13.63
CA ALA A 78 17.66 -0.69 12.33
C ALA A 78 17.81 -2.12 11.80
N ASP A 79 17.42 -2.33 10.55
CA ASP A 79 17.61 -3.56 9.80
C ASP A 79 18.42 -3.25 8.52
N PRO A 80 19.75 -3.45 8.54
CA PRO A 80 20.60 -3.16 7.39
C PRO A 80 20.53 -4.28 6.35
N PHE A 81 20.65 -3.91 5.08
CA PHE A 81 20.92 -4.83 3.97
C PHE A 81 22.42 -4.88 3.68
N ASP A 82 23.01 -6.07 3.76
CA ASP A 82 24.42 -6.29 3.47
C ASP A 82 24.60 -7.15 2.22
N GLN A 83 25.02 -6.49 1.14
CA GLN A 83 25.32 -7.16 -0.13
C GLN A 83 26.72 -7.78 -0.17
N LEU A 84 27.65 -7.31 0.68
CA LEU A 84 29.01 -7.83 0.75
C LEU A 84 29.11 -9.13 1.57
N GLY A 85 28.09 -9.40 2.39
CA GLY A 85 27.83 -10.69 3.02
C GLY A 85 26.96 -11.60 2.13
N ASP A 86 25.87 -12.13 2.70
CA ASP A 86 25.00 -13.10 2.03
C ASP A 86 23.94 -12.46 1.10
N SER A 87 24.01 -11.14 0.85
CA SER A 87 22.97 -10.38 0.14
C SER A 87 21.60 -10.50 0.80
N THR A 88 21.58 -10.29 2.12
CA THR A 88 20.38 -10.43 2.95
C THR A 88 20.16 -9.21 3.84
N TRP A 89 18.91 -9.03 4.25
CA TRP A 89 18.55 -8.18 5.38
C TRP A 89 18.95 -8.85 6.69
N GLY A 90 19.32 -8.04 7.69
CA GLY A 90 19.55 -8.52 9.05
C GLY A 90 18.34 -9.26 9.64
N ASN A 91 17.12 -8.80 9.33
CA ASN A 91 15.86 -9.49 9.60
C ASN A 91 14.94 -9.51 8.36
N GLY A 92 15.26 -10.38 7.41
CA GLY A 92 14.44 -10.55 6.21
C GLY A 92 12.98 -10.98 6.44
N ASP A 93 12.63 -11.47 7.63
CA ASP A 93 11.27 -11.86 8.02
C ASP A 93 10.43 -10.69 8.56
N LEU A 94 11.03 -9.51 8.78
CA LEU A 94 10.28 -8.29 9.12
C LEU A 94 9.19 -8.06 8.06
N THR A 95 7.96 -7.78 8.49
CA THR A 95 6.84 -7.65 7.56
C THR A 95 6.40 -6.21 7.35
N LEU A 96 6.17 -5.81 6.11
CA LEU A 96 5.50 -4.57 5.74
C LEU A 96 4.11 -4.88 5.18
N THR A 97 3.08 -4.65 6.01
CA THR A 97 1.69 -4.89 5.65
C THR A 97 0.93 -3.57 5.44
N PRO A 98 -0.16 -3.56 4.64
CA PRO A 98 -0.96 -2.36 4.45
C PRO A 98 -1.44 -1.77 5.77
N GLY A 99 -1.19 -0.47 5.95
CA GLY A 99 -1.50 0.26 7.17
C GLY A 99 -0.27 0.53 8.04
N GLY A 100 0.76 -0.30 7.92
CA GLY A 100 2.07 -0.06 8.54
C GLY A 100 3.00 0.73 7.63
N GLY A 101 4.25 0.85 8.06
CA GLY A 101 5.29 1.50 7.28
C GLY A 101 6.64 1.41 7.98
N ALA A 102 7.63 2.06 7.38
CA ALA A 102 8.97 2.20 7.91
C ALA A 102 9.63 3.47 7.37
N LEU A 103 10.76 3.84 7.97
CA LEU A 103 11.70 4.78 7.37
C LEU A 103 12.80 3.96 6.68
N ILE A 104 13.17 4.32 5.46
CA ILE A 104 14.25 3.66 4.71
C ILE A 104 15.36 4.67 4.44
N PHE A 105 16.61 4.24 4.58
CA PHE A 105 17.80 5.01 4.24
C PHE A 105 18.44 4.43 2.98
N ASN A 106 18.64 5.29 1.98
CA ASN A 106 19.40 5.00 0.78
C ASN A 106 20.83 5.57 0.90
N PRO A 107 21.87 4.72 0.90
CA PRO A 107 23.26 5.16 1.00
C PRO A 107 23.82 5.72 -0.31
N ASP A 108 23.17 5.44 -1.44
CA ASP A 108 23.66 5.83 -2.75
C ASP A 108 23.36 7.30 -3.05
N SER A 109 24.12 7.86 -4.01
CA SER A 109 23.91 9.21 -4.55
C SER A 109 22.77 9.29 -5.59
N LYS A 110 22.11 8.16 -5.88
CA LYS A 110 21.02 8.06 -6.86
C LYS A 110 19.80 7.44 -6.22
N ASN A 111 18.62 7.79 -6.73
CA ASN A 111 17.38 7.14 -6.34
C ASN A 111 17.40 5.66 -6.78
N PHE A 112 16.85 4.78 -5.95
CA PHE A 112 16.40 3.46 -6.39
C PHE A 112 14.88 3.36 -6.26
N THR A 113 14.29 2.34 -6.88
CA THR A 113 12.85 2.14 -6.86
C THR A 113 12.51 0.82 -6.19
N VAL A 114 11.55 0.86 -5.28
CA VAL A 114 10.90 -0.33 -4.72
C VAL A 114 9.57 -0.53 -5.43
N THR A 115 9.37 -1.72 -5.99
CA THR A 115 8.13 -2.07 -6.70
C THR A 115 7.32 -3.03 -5.85
N PHE A 116 6.20 -2.57 -5.31
CA PHE A 116 5.21 -3.42 -4.65
C PHE A 116 4.20 -3.91 -5.69
N VAL A 117 3.80 -5.17 -5.60
CA VAL A 117 2.80 -5.78 -6.50
C VAL A 117 1.78 -6.54 -5.67
N GLY A 118 0.49 -6.36 -5.99
CA GLY A 118 -0.57 -7.07 -5.28
C GLY A 118 -1.94 -6.45 -5.46
N GLU A 119 -2.85 -6.90 -4.61
CA GLU A 119 -4.23 -6.45 -4.58
C GLU A 119 -4.42 -5.26 -3.63
N VAL A 120 -5.31 -4.33 -4.01
CA VAL A 120 -5.78 -3.27 -3.14
C VAL A 120 -6.91 -3.83 -2.27
N LYS A 121 -6.76 -3.72 -0.94
CA LYS A 121 -7.82 -4.15 -0.01
C LYS A 121 -9.09 -3.29 -0.21
N GLN A 122 -10.25 -3.92 -0.05
CA GLN A 122 -11.56 -3.26 -0.13
C GLN A 122 -12.38 -3.51 1.15
N GLY A 123 -13.46 -2.76 1.34
CA GLY A 123 -14.33 -2.78 2.52
C GLY A 123 -13.94 -1.73 3.56
N THR A 124 -14.22 -2.04 4.82
CA THR A 124 -13.80 -1.23 5.97
C THR A 124 -12.40 -1.67 6.40
N LEU A 125 -11.42 -0.80 6.17
CA LEU A 125 -10.01 -1.02 6.45
C LEU A 125 -9.63 -0.26 7.70
N THR A 126 -9.12 -0.96 8.72
CA THR A 126 -8.74 -0.35 9.99
C THR A 126 -7.30 -0.69 10.34
N THR A 127 -6.50 0.35 10.60
CA THR A 127 -5.16 0.25 11.19
C THR A 127 -5.23 0.75 12.63
N THR A 128 -4.84 -0.08 13.59
CA THR A 128 -4.73 0.36 14.99
C THR A 128 -3.54 1.30 15.16
N ILE A 129 -3.74 2.42 15.84
CA ILE A 129 -2.68 3.35 16.21
C ILE A 129 -2.44 3.21 17.72
N PRO A 130 -1.30 2.65 18.16
CA PRO A 130 -0.98 2.58 19.58
C PRO A 130 -0.73 3.99 20.15
N LYS A 131 -0.83 4.11 21.47
CA LYS A 131 -0.35 5.31 22.16
C LYS A 131 1.17 5.40 22.03
N GLY A 132 1.68 6.60 21.79
CA GLY A 132 3.09 6.86 21.51
C GLY A 132 3.41 6.81 20.02
N PHE A 133 4.65 6.47 19.69
CA PHE A 133 5.14 6.47 18.31
C PHE A 133 4.78 5.17 17.57
N SER A 134 4.42 5.30 16.29
CA SER A 134 4.26 4.19 15.37
C SER A 134 4.40 4.64 13.91
N PHE A 135 4.94 3.77 13.06
CA PHE A 135 4.87 3.98 11.61
C PHE A 135 3.53 3.51 11.09
N VAL A 136 2.83 4.38 10.38
CA VAL A 136 1.52 4.08 9.80
C VAL A 136 1.37 4.67 8.41
N SER A 137 0.45 4.12 7.64
CA SER A 137 0.10 4.59 6.30
C SER A 137 -1.38 4.36 5.99
N SER A 138 -1.88 5.01 4.93
CA SER A 138 -3.17 4.63 4.34
C SER A 138 -3.08 3.20 3.79
N GLN A 139 -4.07 2.35 4.07
CA GLN A 139 -4.15 1.00 3.48
C GLN A 139 -4.49 0.99 1.99
N VAL A 140 -4.96 2.12 1.46
CA VAL A 140 -5.33 2.27 0.04
C VAL A 140 -4.29 3.16 -0.64
N PRO A 141 -3.78 2.78 -1.82
CA PRO A 141 -2.81 3.56 -2.58
C PRO A 141 -3.46 4.78 -3.22
N GLN A 142 -3.59 5.84 -2.42
CA GLN A 142 -4.08 7.14 -2.84
C GLN A 142 -3.14 8.22 -2.31
N ASP A 143 -2.84 9.18 -3.17
CA ASP A 143 -2.11 10.41 -2.84
C ASP A 143 -3.09 11.45 -2.27
N GLY A 144 -2.69 12.13 -1.19
CA GLY A 144 -3.46 13.24 -0.65
C GLY A 144 -3.10 13.62 0.78
N ASP A 145 -3.73 14.71 1.22
CA ASP A 145 -3.71 15.15 2.62
C ASP A 145 -4.29 14.07 3.54
N ILE A 146 -3.71 13.94 4.74
CA ILE A 146 -4.02 12.83 5.64
C ILE A 146 -5.52 12.74 6.01
N ASP A 147 -6.21 13.89 6.10
CA ASP A 147 -7.65 13.96 6.37
C ASP A 147 -8.48 13.45 5.19
N ALA A 148 -8.06 13.77 3.96
CA ALA A 148 -8.67 13.25 2.73
C ALA A 148 -8.45 11.73 2.59
N LEU A 149 -7.38 11.21 3.20
CA LEU A 149 -7.12 9.78 3.35
C LEU A 149 -7.87 9.14 4.54
N SER A 150 -8.82 9.87 5.15
CA SER A 150 -9.68 9.42 6.26
C SER A 150 -8.98 9.18 7.59
N TYR A 151 -7.78 9.73 7.78
CA TYR A 151 -7.23 9.81 9.14
C TYR A 151 -8.02 10.88 9.91
N GLN A 152 -8.33 10.58 11.16
CA GLN A 152 -8.98 11.54 12.05
C GLN A 152 -7.98 11.90 13.13
N GLY A 153 -7.38 13.07 12.99
CA GLY A 153 -6.48 13.63 14.01
C GLY A 153 -7.20 13.75 15.35
N LYS A 154 -6.46 13.52 16.43
CA LYS A 154 -6.92 13.74 17.80
C LYS A 154 -6.00 14.72 18.49
N ASP A 155 -6.52 15.38 19.52
CA ASP A 155 -5.70 16.30 20.31
C ASP A 155 -4.42 15.64 20.81
N GLY A 156 -3.29 16.30 20.56
CA GLY A 156 -1.96 15.82 20.92
C GLY A 156 -1.35 14.77 19.99
N ASP A 157 -2.02 14.43 18.88
CA ASP A 157 -1.37 13.70 17.79
C ASP A 157 -0.34 14.59 17.08
N VAL A 158 0.77 13.99 16.64
CA VAL A 158 1.77 14.66 15.81
C VAL A 158 2.18 13.71 14.69
N VAL A 159 2.00 14.14 13.45
CA VAL A 159 2.52 13.45 12.27
C VAL A 159 3.91 13.98 11.97
N TYR A 160 4.86 13.09 11.73
CA TYR A 160 6.22 13.42 11.31
C TYR A 160 6.46 12.91 9.90
N LEU A 161 6.91 13.82 9.03
CA LEU A 161 7.37 13.52 7.67
C LEU A 161 8.83 13.91 7.52
N TRP A 162 9.46 13.43 6.45
CA TRP A 162 10.87 13.70 6.18
C TRP A 162 11.01 14.74 5.06
N ASP A 163 11.64 15.85 5.39
CA ASP A 163 12.12 16.87 4.44
C ASP A 163 13.46 17.40 4.95
N ASN A 164 14.55 16.74 4.55
CA ASN A 164 15.92 17.02 5.03
C ASN A 164 16.05 17.01 6.58
N GLY A 165 15.16 16.26 7.24
CA GLY A 165 14.97 16.23 8.68
C GLY A 165 13.51 15.88 8.99
N PHE A 166 13.22 15.57 10.25
CA PHE A 166 11.83 15.38 10.68
C PHE A 166 11.11 16.72 10.76
N VAL A 167 10.01 16.83 10.02
CA VAL A 167 9.07 17.95 10.09
C VAL A 167 7.83 17.48 10.85
N ALA A 168 7.42 18.24 11.87
CA ALA A 168 6.30 17.91 12.75
C ALA A 168 5.04 18.66 12.34
N TYR A 169 3.92 17.94 12.29
CA TYR A 169 2.58 18.43 12.00
C TYR A 169 1.69 18.07 13.20
N PRO A 170 1.57 18.95 14.21
CA PRO A 170 0.72 18.70 15.37
C PRO A 170 -0.76 18.90 15.02
N TYR A 171 -1.63 18.06 15.58
CA TYR A 171 -3.08 18.25 15.54
C TYR A 171 -3.55 18.94 16.82
N ASN A 172 -4.34 20.01 16.67
CA ASN A 172 -4.84 20.79 17.80
C ASN A 172 -6.37 20.82 17.80
N GLN A 173 -6.98 19.85 18.47
CA GLN A 173 -8.44 19.75 18.54
C GLN A 173 -9.04 20.82 19.45
N LEU A 174 -8.32 21.17 20.52
CA LEU A 174 -8.78 22.17 21.50
C LEU A 174 -8.63 23.62 21.01
N GLY A 175 -7.92 23.83 19.91
CA GLY A 175 -7.72 25.13 19.27
C GLY A 175 -8.57 25.29 18.02
N ASP A 176 -7.99 24.97 16.87
CA ASP A 176 -8.57 25.21 15.54
C ASP A 176 -9.20 23.97 14.91
N ASP A 177 -9.15 22.82 15.59
CA ASP A 177 -9.60 21.51 15.09
C ASP A 177 -8.95 21.16 13.75
N SER A 178 -7.63 21.37 13.66
CA SER A 178 -6.88 21.18 12.42
C SER A 178 -5.42 20.75 12.65
N TRP A 179 -4.77 20.38 11.54
CA TRP A 179 -3.33 20.17 11.48
C TRP A 179 -2.59 21.49 11.29
N GLY A 180 -1.80 21.87 12.29
CA GLY A 180 -0.81 22.97 12.21
C GLY A 180 -1.15 24.12 11.26
N ALA A 181 -0.15 24.61 10.52
CA ALA A 181 -0.37 25.60 9.46
C ALA A 181 -0.65 24.97 8.08
N VAL A 182 -0.29 23.69 7.92
CA VAL A 182 -0.40 22.91 6.68
C VAL A 182 -0.79 21.49 7.07
N THR A 183 -1.75 20.91 6.37
CA THR A 183 -2.12 19.50 6.56
C THR A 183 -1.01 18.59 6.01
N PRO A 184 -0.59 17.53 6.73
CA PRO A 184 0.43 16.63 6.23
C PRO A 184 -0.09 15.85 5.01
N HIS A 185 0.69 15.86 3.94
CA HIS A 185 0.42 15.14 2.70
C HIS A 185 1.16 13.80 2.68
N LEU A 186 0.46 12.72 2.28
CA LEU A 186 1.06 11.41 2.08
C LEU A 186 0.83 10.95 0.64
N GLY A 187 1.91 10.53 -0.01
CA GLY A 187 1.87 9.94 -1.34
C GLY A 187 1.60 8.44 -1.34
N VAL A 188 1.38 7.91 -2.55
CA VAL A 188 1.31 6.46 -2.78
C VAL A 188 2.66 5.82 -2.46
N GLY A 189 2.65 4.73 -1.69
CA GLY A 189 3.85 4.03 -1.24
C GLY A 189 4.59 4.71 -0.09
N GLN A 190 4.02 5.75 0.52
CA GLN A 190 4.61 6.52 1.61
C GLN A 190 3.91 6.22 2.94
N SER A 191 4.69 6.15 4.02
CA SER A 191 4.18 6.15 5.41
C SER A 191 4.46 7.47 6.11
N ALA A 192 4.05 7.58 7.37
CA ALA A 192 4.48 8.62 8.29
C ALA A 192 4.82 7.99 9.64
N LEU A 193 5.59 8.72 10.45
CA LEU A 193 5.75 8.41 11.86
C LEU A 193 4.72 9.23 12.62
N ILE A 194 3.79 8.60 13.32
CA ILE A 194 2.80 9.28 14.14
C ILE A 194 3.14 9.08 15.60
N PHE A 195 3.20 10.18 16.35
CA PHE A 195 3.00 10.15 17.80
C PHE A 195 1.52 10.35 18.08
N SER A 196 0.88 9.43 18.80
CA SER A 196 -0.49 9.63 19.28
C SER A 196 -0.53 9.69 20.80
N ALA A 197 -1.06 10.77 21.35
CA ALA A 197 -1.21 10.93 22.80
C ALA A 197 -2.24 9.97 23.41
N ASN A 198 -3.27 9.64 22.62
CA ASN A 198 -4.45 8.90 23.06
C ASN A 198 -4.60 7.52 22.39
N GLY A 199 -3.80 7.23 21.35
CA GLY A 199 -3.99 6.08 20.49
C GLY A 199 -5.32 6.15 19.71
N GLY A 200 -5.65 5.07 19.01
CA GLY A 200 -6.89 4.99 18.25
C GLY A 200 -6.79 4.08 17.05
N SER A 201 -7.36 4.54 15.94
CA SER A 201 -7.37 3.80 14.69
C SER A 201 -7.53 4.73 13.50
N TRP A 202 -6.87 4.39 12.40
CA TRP A 202 -7.14 4.94 11.09
C TRP A 202 -8.11 4.00 10.37
N THR A 203 -9.36 4.41 10.22
CA THR A 203 -10.39 3.62 9.53
C THR A 203 -10.81 4.28 8.24
N ARG A 204 -10.82 3.52 7.15
CA ARG A 204 -11.23 3.98 5.83
C ARG A 204 -12.16 2.97 5.17
N ASN A 205 -13.26 3.45 4.62
CA ASN A 205 -14.12 2.64 3.75
C ASN A 205 -13.68 2.84 2.29
N PHE A 206 -13.45 1.75 1.57
CA PHE A 206 -13.03 1.81 0.18
C PHE A 206 -13.62 0.66 -0.64
N THR A 207 -14.14 0.98 -1.82
CA THR A 207 -14.60 0.01 -2.81
C THR A 207 -14.39 0.61 -4.21
N VAL A 208 -14.29 -0.24 -5.22
CA VAL A 208 -14.02 0.18 -6.61
C VAL A 208 -15.30 0.12 -7.48
N GLN A 209 -16.47 0.03 -6.86
CA GLN A 209 -17.78 0.07 -7.54
C GLN A 209 -18.17 1.47 -8.02
#